data_AF-A0AAD7Y2D2-F1
#
_entry.id   AF-A0AAD7Y2D2-F1
#
_cell.length_a   1.000
_cell.length_b   1.000
_cell.length_c   1.000
_cell.angle_alpha   90.00
_cell.angle_beta   90.00
_cell.angle_gamma   90.00
#
_symmetry.space_group_name_H-M   'P 1'
#
loop_
_entity.id
_entity.type
_entity.pdbx_description
1 polymer ?
#
loop_
_entity_poly.entity_id
_entity_poly.type
_entity_poly.pdbx_seq_one_letter_code
_entity_poly.pdbx_strand_id
1 'polypeptide(L)'
;MDPIAPHSASISAYMSVHKATNLAYAKHFGSLDTVSSANFESLNARGFTLSYVLENGEQGETFIEFATPLTRREEIRPVLEGMAREAEQALGWPSSLDGPPPVAAIAKAAYAGATNMYTPPDPPVPLDVFYPVALRDAIGVIIVFLLPTLGLRNPRFESISRTVLKVLFIAHGIEGTLALLTCIGRGWYSPINVIKWTLSTTIFGFRSLGLLSKHGRQVRGV
;
A
#
# COMPACT_ATOMS: atom_id res chain seq x y z
N MET A 1 -0.47 17.93 -6.69
CA MET A 1 -0.93 16.53 -6.68
C MET A 1 -1.93 16.37 -7.80
N ASP A 2 -1.90 15.25 -8.51
CA ASP A 2 -2.88 14.97 -9.57
C ASP A 2 -4.26 14.72 -8.94
N PRO A 3 -5.30 15.51 -9.29
CA PRO A 3 -6.62 15.40 -8.68
C PRO A 3 -7.38 14.14 -9.11
N ILE A 4 -6.94 13.45 -10.16
CA ILE A 4 -7.60 12.31 -10.79
C ILE A 4 -6.95 10.99 -10.37
N ALA A 5 -5.63 10.97 -10.21
CA ALA A 5 -4.87 9.76 -9.87
C ALA A 5 -5.41 8.98 -8.65
N PRO A 6 -5.89 9.61 -7.56
CA PRO A 6 -6.49 8.87 -6.42
C PRO A 6 -7.76 8.08 -6.78
N HIS A 7 -8.42 8.42 -7.88
CA HIS A 7 -9.64 7.75 -8.35
C HIS A 7 -9.36 6.71 -9.44
N SER A 8 -8.11 6.67 -9.94
CA SER A 8 -7.68 5.88 -11.09
C SER A 8 -8.22 4.47 -11.05
N ALA A 9 -7.92 3.73 -10.00
CA ALA A 9 -8.23 2.30 -9.99
C ALA A 9 -9.74 1.98 -9.88
N SER A 10 -10.58 2.91 -9.41
CA SER A 10 -12.04 2.68 -9.36
C SER A 10 -12.64 2.81 -10.75
N ILE A 11 -12.11 3.76 -11.52
CA ILE A 11 -12.46 3.99 -12.91
C ILE A 11 -11.85 2.91 -13.80
N SER A 12 -10.59 2.53 -13.61
CA SER A 12 -9.97 1.41 -14.35
C SER A 12 -10.75 0.11 -14.13
N ALA A 13 -11.15 -0.18 -12.89
CA ALA A 13 -11.97 -1.34 -12.58
C ALA A 13 -13.34 -1.29 -13.27
N TYR A 14 -13.99 -0.13 -13.28
CA TYR A 14 -15.22 0.10 -14.01
C TYR A 14 -15.02 -0.17 -15.52
N MET A 15 -14.02 0.48 -16.13
CA MET A 15 -13.71 0.40 -17.57
C MET A 15 -13.25 -0.99 -18.00
N SER A 16 -12.64 -1.79 -17.12
CA SER A 16 -12.20 -3.15 -17.44
C SER A 16 -13.35 -4.11 -17.81
N VAL A 17 -14.59 -3.78 -17.44
CA VAL A 17 -15.79 -4.54 -17.85
C VAL A 17 -16.22 -4.15 -19.27
N HIS A 18 -15.88 -2.95 -19.71
CA HIS A 18 -16.20 -2.38 -21.02
C HIS A 18 -15.13 -2.72 -22.06
N LYS A 19 -14.95 -4.02 -22.32
CA LYS A 19 -13.90 -4.51 -23.23
C LYS A 19 -14.01 -3.95 -24.65
N ALA A 20 -15.23 -3.81 -25.18
CA ALA A 20 -15.47 -3.25 -26.50
C ALA A 20 -15.02 -1.78 -26.58
N THR A 21 -15.33 -0.98 -25.56
CA THR A 21 -14.89 0.41 -25.47
C THR A 21 -13.37 0.53 -25.40
N ASN A 22 -12.71 -0.28 -24.56
CA ASN A 22 -11.25 -0.25 -24.45
C ASN A 22 -10.58 -0.62 -25.77
N LEU A 23 -11.16 -1.59 -26.49
CA LEU A 23 -10.70 -1.96 -27.83
C LEU A 23 -10.88 -0.81 -28.83
N ALA A 24 -12.02 -0.11 -28.76
CA ALA A 24 -12.29 1.05 -29.61
C ALA A 24 -11.28 2.19 -29.36
N TYR A 25 -10.96 2.47 -28.09
CA TYR A 25 -9.92 3.44 -27.74
C TYR A 25 -8.55 3.08 -28.31
N ALA A 26 -8.14 1.82 -28.16
CA ALA A 26 -6.85 1.36 -28.66
C ALA A 26 -6.75 1.46 -30.19
N LYS A 27 -7.81 1.07 -30.91
CA LYS A 27 -7.87 1.18 -32.38
C LYS A 27 -7.88 2.64 -32.85
N HIS A 28 -8.76 3.46 -32.29
CA HIS A 28 -8.97 4.82 -32.78
C HIS A 28 -7.91 5.82 -32.28
N PHE A 29 -7.73 5.96 -30.96
CA PHE A 29 -6.80 6.95 -30.40
C PHE A 29 -5.38 6.41 -30.30
N GLY A 30 -5.22 5.10 -30.09
CA GLY A 30 -3.91 4.45 -30.10
C GLY A 30 -3.34 4.22 -31.50
N SER A 31 -4.15 4.37 -32.56
CA SER A 31 -3.81 4.01 -33.95
C SER A 31 -3.34 2.55 -34.10
N LEU A 32 -3.89 1.63 -33.30
CA LEU A 32 -3.51 0.22 -33.28
C LEU A 32 -4.56 -0.63 -34.00
N ASP A 33 -4.50 -0.73 -35.34
CA ASP A 33 -5.54 -1.43 -36.10
C ASP A 33 -5.61 -2.94 -35.83
N THR A 34 -4.46 -3.57 -35.59
CA THR A 34 -4.29 -5.03 -35.38
C THR A 34 -4.41 -5.45 -33.92
N VAL A 35 -5.00 -4.61 -33.06
CA VAL A 35 -5.28 -4.96 -31.68
C VAL A 35 -6.49 -5.90 -31.58
N SER A 36 -6.31 -7.00 -30.84
CA SER A 36 -7.34 -8.02 -30.59
C SER A 36 -8.05 -7.80 -29.26
N SER A 37 -7.37 -7.25 -28.26
CA SER A 37 -7.93 -6.91 -26.95
C SER A 37 -7.19 -5.76 -26.30
N ALA A 38 -7.87 -4.98 -25.46
CA ALA A 38 -7.28 -3.91 -24.66
C ALA A 38 -7.93 -3.84 -23.27
N ASN A 39 -7.14 -3.51 -22.25
CA ASN A 39 -7.59 -3.30 -20.87
C ASN A 39 -7.18 -1.93 -20.37
N PHE A 40 -8.08 -1.32 -19.60
CA PHE A 40 -7.85 -0.01 -18.99
C PHE A 40 -7.08 -0.17 -17.67
N GLU A 41 -5.85 0.32 -17.62
CA GLU A 41 -4.95 0.11 -16.48
C GLU A 41 -5.01 1.26 -15.48
N SER A 42 -4.81 2.50 -15.94
CA SER A 42 -4.75 3.66 -15.06
C SER A 42 -5.18 4.94 -15.78
N LEU A 43 -5.53 5.97 -15.01
CA LEU A 43 -5.70 7.32 -15.52
C LEU A 43 -5.14 8.37 -14.57
N ASN A 44 -4.87 9.54 -15.15
CA ASN A 44 -4.41 10.73 -14.45
C ASN A 44 -5.09 11.96 -15.08
N ALA A 45 -4.73 13.17 -14.65
CA ALA A 45 -5.33 14.39 -15.17
C ALA A 45 -5.08 14.60 -16.67
N ARG A 46 -4.03 14.02 -17.26
CA ARG A 46 -3.65 14.23 -18.66
C ARG A 46 -4.20 13.17 -19.62
N GLY A 47 -4.54 11.99 -19.13
CA GLY A 47 -4.93 10.88 -20.00
C GLY A 47 -5.04 9.56 -19.24
N PHE A 48 -5.02 8.47 -20.00
CA PHE A 48 -5.12 7.12 -19.47
C PHE A 48 -4.25 6.12 -20.21
N THR A 49 -3.85 5.06 -19.51
CA THR A 49 -3.03 3.97 -20.06
C THR A 49 -3.89 2.75 -20.34
N LEU A 50 -3.72 2.19 -21.53
CA LEU A 50 -4.28 0.90 -21.91
C LEU A 50 -3.15 -0.11 -22.08
N SER A 51 -3.32 -1.32 -21.55
CA SER A 51 -2.57 -2.49 -21.99
C SER A 51 -3.31 -3.13 -23.16
N TYR A 52 -2.59 -3.69 -24.13
CA TYR A 52 -3.19 -4.29 -25.32
C TYR A 52 -2.48 -5.56 -25.76
N VAL A 53 -3.20 -6.38 -26.53
CA VAL A 53 -2.69 -7.58 -27.19
C VAL A 53 -2.99 -7.50 -28.68
N LEU A 54 -1.95 -7.55 -29.51
CA LEU A 54 -2.08 -7.60 -30.96
C LEU A 54 -2.54 -8.99 -31.44
N GLU A 55 -3.04 -9.07 -32.66
CA GLU A 55 -3.46 -10.34 -33.28
C GLU A 55 -2.34 -11.38 -33.38
N ASN A 56 -1.07 -10.94 -33.44
CA ASN A 56 0.11 -11.81 -33.41
C ASN A 56 0.46 -12.32 -31.99
N GLY A 57 -0.30 -11.91 -30.96
CA GLY A 57 -0.10 -12.27 -29.56
C GLY A 57 0.89 -11.36 -28.80
N GLU A 58 1.49 -10.37 -29.46
CA GLU A 58 2.38 -9.40 -28.83
C GLU A 58 1.60 -8.47 -27.89
N GLN A 59 2.19 -8.17 -26.74
CA GLN A 59 1.59 -7.31 -25.72
C GLN A 59 2.31 -5.98 -25.66
N GLY A 60 1.57 -4.90 -25.41
CA GLY A 60 2.13 -3.58 -25.25
C GLY A 60 1.25 -2.68 -24.40
N GLU A 61 1.72 -1.45 -24.21
CA GLU A 61 0.97 -0.40 -23.51
C GLU A 61 0.93 0.85 -24.37
N THR A 62 -0.18 1.57 -24.33
CA THR A 62 -0.34 2.88 -24.98
C THR A 62 -0.97 3.88 -24.03
N PHE A 63 -0.53 5.13 -24.11
CA PHE A 63 -1.07 6.23 -23.33
C PHE A 63 -1.89 7.13 -24.24
N ILE A 64 -3.16 7.31 -23.92
CA ILE A 64 -4.10 8.15 -24.66
C ILE A 64 -4.29 9.45 -23.89
N GLU A 65 -3.93 10.56 -24.52
CA GLU A 65 -4.07 11.89 -23.94
C GLU A 65 -5.50 12.41 -24.07
N PHE A 66 -5.97 13.08 -23.02
CA PHE A 66 -7.20 13.87 -23.09
C PHE A 66 -6.92 15.16 -23.86
N ALA A 67 -7.88 15.59 -24.68
CA ALA A 67 -7.80 16.87 -25.40
C ALA A 67 -7.64 18.07 -24.44
N THR A 68 -8.16 17.96 -23.22
CA THR A 68 -7.96 18.95 -22.16
C THR A 68 -7.73 18.22 -20.84
N PRO A 69 -6.67 18.59 -20.07
CA PRO A 69 -6.44 17.97 -18.78
C PRO A 69 -7.62 18.14 -17.83
N LEU A 70 -8.01 17.04 -17.19
CA LEU A 70 -9.08 17.00 -16.22
C LEU A 70 -8.65 17.64 -14.91
N THR A 71 -9.54 18.45 -14.34
CA THR A 71 -9.26 19.16 -13.09
C THR A 71 -10.00 18.56 -11.91
N ARG A 72 -11.10 17.82 -12.18
CA ARG A 72 -11.99 17.27 -11.15
C ARG A 72 -12.51 15.89 -11.53
N ARG A 73 -12.87 15.09 -10.52
CA ARG A 73 -13.33 13.71 -10.71
C ARG A 73 -14.60 13.63 -11.56
N GLU A 74 -15.50 14.58 -11.42
CA GLU A 74 -16.80 14.61 -12.09
C GLU A 74 -16.66 14.72 -13.61
N GLU A 75 -15.51 15.20 -14.09
CA GLU A 75 -15.18 15.37 -15.50
C GLU A 75 -14.76 14.05 -16.16
N ILE A 76 -14.29 13.07 -15.38
CA ILE A 76 -13.76 11.80 -15.90
C ILE A 76 -14.81 11.06 -16.73
N ARG A 77 -15.99 10.83 -16.15
CA ARG A 77 -17.05 10.03 -16.77
C ARG A 77 -17.54 10.63 -18.09
N PRO A 78 -17.98 11.90 -18.16
CA PRO A 78 -18.47 12.47 -19.42
C PRO A 78 -17.38 12.54 -20.49
N VAL A 79 -16.11 12.73 -20.13
CA VAL A 79 -15.00 12.74 -21.09
C VAL A 79 -14.74 11.34 -21.65
N LEU A 80 -14.69 10.31 -20.80
CA LEU A 80 -14.54 8.92 -21.26
C LEU A 80 -15.73 8.49 -22.14
N GLU A 81 -16.96 8.79 -21.73
CA GLU A 81 -18.17 8.50 -22.53
C GLU A 81 -18.14 9.24 -23.88
N GLY A 82 -17.70 10.49 -23.91
CA GLY A 82 -17.53 11.26 -25.15
C GLY A 82 -16.49 10.65 -26.09
N MET A 83 -15.30 10.36 -25.56
CA MET A 83 -14.24 9.70 -26.33
C MET A 83 -14.65 8.30 -26.82
N ALA A 84 -15.42 7.56 -26.01
CA ALA A 84 -15.91 6.23 -26.39
C ALA A 84 -16.83 6.34 -27.59
N ARG A 85 -17.78 7.28 -27.53
CA ARG A 85 -18.72 7.55 -28.62
C ARG A 85 -17.99 7.96 -29.89
N GLU A 86 -16.98 8.82 -29.79
CA GLU A 86 -16.15 9.23 -30.92
C GLU A 86 -15.42 8.03 -31.57
N ALA A 87 -14.74 7.22 -30.75
CA ALA A 87 -14.03 6.04 -31.23
C ALA A 87 -14.97 4.99 -31.86
N GLU A 88 -16.11 4.71 -31.21
CA GLU A 88 -17.09 3.74 -31.69
C GLU A 88 -17.75 4.23 -32.99
N GLN A 89 -18.10 5.52 -33.10
CA GLN A 89 -18.63 6.09 -34.35
C GLN A 89 -17.61 6.04 -35.48
N ALA A 90 -16.33 6.34 -35.21
CA ALA A 90 -15.26 6.25 -36.21
C ALA A 90 -15.05 4.83 -36.73
N LEU A 91 -15.26 3.82 -35.87
CA LEU A 91 -15.15 2.39 -36.21
C LEU A 91 -16.46 1.79 -36.75
N GLY A 92 -17.57 2.55 -36.76
CA GLY A 92 -18.90 2.06 -37.15
C GLY A 92 -19.52 1.08 -36.14
N TRP A 93 -19.12 1.16 -34.87
CA TRP A 93 -19.58 0.29 -33.79
C TRP A 93 -20.77 0.91 -33.04
N PRO A 94 -21.65 0.10 -32.44
CA PRO A 94 -22.72 0.61 -31.59
C PRO A 94 -22.15 1.21 -30.31
N SER A 95 -22.81 2.26 -29.79
CA SER A 95 -22.41 2.91 -28.55
C SER A 95 -22.52 1.93 -27.37
N SER A 96 -21.40 1.63 -26.71
CA SER A 96 -21.37 0.60 -25.65
C SER A 96 -21.41 1.16 -24.22
N LEU A 97 -21.33 2.50 -24.09
CA LEU A 97 -21.48 3.21 -22.81
C LEU A 97 -22.82 3.96 -22.66
N ASP A 98 -23.68 3.97 -23.69
CA ASP A 98 -25.01 4.58 -23.57
C ASP A 98 -25.95 3.67 -22.77
N GLY A 99 -26.26 4.06 -21.53
CA GLY A 99 -27.20 3.38 -20.65
C GLY A 99 -26.77 3.33 -19.18
N PRO A 100 -27.61 2.82 -18.27
CA PRO A 100 -27.20 2.58 -16.89
C PRO A 100 -26.06 1.55 -16.87
N PRO A 101 -25.01 1.75 -16.06
CA PRO A 101 -23.89 0.85 -16.02
C PRO A 101 -24.29 -0.59 -15.70
N PRO A 102 -23.60 -1.60 -16.26
CA PRO A 102 -23.80 -2.98 -15.87
C PRO A 102 -23.60 -3.15 -14.35
N VAL A 103 -24.47 -3.91 -13.69
CA VAL A 103 -24.37 -4.18 -12.24
C VAL A 103 -22.99 -4.74 -11.87
N ALA A 104 -22.40 -5.56 -12.75
CA ALA A 104 -21.04 -6.07 -12.59
C ALA A 104 -19.96 -4.97 -12.59
N ALA A 105 -20.12 -3.93 -13.41
CA ALA A 105 -19.20 -2.78 -13.43
C ALA A 105 -19.35 -1.95 -12.14
N ILE A 106 -20.57 -1.75 -11.65
CA ILE A 106 -20.84 -1.07 -10.37
C ILE A 106 -20.23 -1.87 -9.21
N ALA A 107 -20.47 -3.18 -9.15
CA ALA A 107 -19.92 -4.04 -8.10
C ALA A 107 -18.39 -4.10 -8.14
N LYS A 108 -17.79 -4.19 -9.33
CA LYS A 108 -16.33 -4.18 -9.50
C LYS A 108 -15.73 -2.82 -9.16
N ALA A 109 -16.38 -1.71 -9.51
CA ALA A 109 -15.95 -0.37 -9.16
C ALA A 109 -16.15 -0.04 -7.67
N ALA A 110 -17.19 -0.58 -7.03
CA ALA A 110 -17.42 -0.46 -5.60
C ALA A 110 -16.43 -1.31 -4.80
N TYR A 111 -16.16 -2.54 -5.25
CA TYR A 111 -15.12 -3.39 -4.69
C TYR A 111 -13.75 -2.73 -4.87
N ALA A 112 -13.41 -2.31 -6.09
CA ALA A 112 -12.18 -1.58 -6.36
C ALA A 112 -12.11 -0.27 -5.57
N GLY A 113 -13.18 0.51 -5.46
CA GLY A 113 -13.22 1.73 -4.63
C GLY A 113 -13.04 1.45 -3.14
N ALA A 114 -13.57 0.32 -2.65
CA ALA A 114 -13.39 -0.15 -1.28
C ALA A 114 -12.00 -0.75 -1.03
N THR A 115 -11.36 -1.32 -2.07
CA THR A 115 -10.01 -1.90 -2.03
C THR A 115 -8.93 -0.99 -2.62
N ASN A 116 -9.28 0.20 -3.10
CA ASN A 116 -8.38 1.22 -3.67
C ASN A 116 -7.63 1.93 -2.56
N MET A 117 -6.76 1.18 -1.93
CA MET A 117 -5.44 1.71 -1.75
C MET A 117 -4.90 2.05 -3.15
N TYR A 118 -4.65 3.33 -3.40
CA TYR A 118 -3.40 3.72 -4.02
C TYR A 118 -2.35 2.69 -3.59
N THR A 119 -1.88 1.80 -4.47
CA THR A 119 -0.69 1.02 -4.17
C THR A 119 0.41 2.06 -4.17
N PRO A 120 0.91 2.50 -2.99
CA PRO A 120 2.10 3.32 -2.98
C PRO A 120 3.18 2.56 -3.73
N PRO A 121 4.20 3.23 -4.30
CA PRO A 121 5.41 2.51 -4.67
C PRO A 121 5.75 1.55 -3.54
N ASP A 122 6.01 0.28 -3.88
CA ASP A 122 6.23 -0.77 -2.89
C ASP A 122 7.15 -0.20 -1.81
N PRO A 123 6.77 -0.32 -0.52
CA PRO A 123 7.58 0.26 0.53
C PRO A 123 9.01 -0.26 0.34
N PRO A 124 10.03 0.60 0.54
CA PRO A 124 11.42 0.24 0.25
C PRO A 124 11.91 -0.96 1.08
N VAL A 125 11.12 -1.38 2.08
CA VAL A 125 11.30 -2.59 2.88
C VAL A 125 9.97 -3.35 2.96
N PRO A 126 10.00 -4.70 3.07
CA PRO A 126 8.77 -5.48 3.20
C PRO A 126 8.00 -5.14 4.48
N LEU A 127 6.67 -5.14 4.39
CA LEU A 127 5.75 -4.75 5.48
C LEU A 127 5.85 -5.66 6.73
N ASP A 128 6.09 -6.95 6.53
CA ASP A 128 6.09 -7.96 7.59
C ASP A 128 7.51 -8.44 7.92
N VAL A 129 8.32 -7.56 8.51
CA VAL A 129 9.71 -7.87 8.88
C VAL A 129 9.98 -7.59 10.35
N PHE A 130 10.82 -8.45 10.95
CA PHE A 130 11.36 -8.30 12.29
C PHE A 130 12.86 -8.04 12.24
N TYR A 131 13.34 -7.04 12.97
CA TYR A 131 14.77 -6.76 13.12
C TYR A 131 15.26 -7.23 14.49
N PRO A 132 16.14 -8.25 14.56
CA PRO A 132 16.68 -8.69 15.84
C PRO A 132 17.60 -7.62 16.43
N VAL A 133 17.60 -7.52 17.77
CA VAL A 133 18.56 -6.69 18.50
C VAL A 133 19.96 -7.29 18.33
N ALA A 134 20.93 -6.45 17.96
CA ALA A 134 22.31 -6.91 17.77
C ALA A 134 22.91 -7.40 19.10
N LEU A 135 23.78 -8.41 19.04
CA LEU A 135 24.37 -9.04 20.23
C LEU A 135 25.04 -8.02 21.17
N ARG A 136 25.76 -7.04 20.62
CA ARG A 136 26.40 -5.97 21.40
C ARG A 136 25.41 -5.19 22.26
N ASP A 137 24.21 -4.92 21.73
CA ASP A 137 23.18 -4.13 22.39
C ASP A 137 22.44 -5.01 23.42
N ALA A 138 22.25 -6.30 23.11
CA ALA A 138 21.71 -7.29 24.03
C ALA A 138 22.59 -7.49 25.28
N ILE A 139 23.92 -7.53 25.12
CA ILE A 139 24.86 -7.67 26.25
C ILE A 139 24.70 -6.51 27.24
N GLY A 140 24.55 -5.29 26.76
CA GLY A 140 24.34 -4.12 27.62
C GLY A 140 23.11 -4.26 28.52
N VAL A 141 21.99 -4.72 27.95
CA VAL A 141 20.76 -4.99 28.70
C VAL A 141 20.99 -6.11 29.71
N ILE A 142 21.59 -7.22 29.30
CA ILE A 142 21.90 -8.36 30.18
C ILE A 142 22.74 -7.91 31.38
N ILE A 143 23.78 -7.10 31.17
CA ILE A 143 24.63 -6.58 32.25
C ILE A 143 23.80 -5.73 33.22
N VAL A 144 22.91 -4.86 32.73
CA VAL A 144 22.07 -4.01 33.60
C VAL A 144 21.12 -4.84 34.46
N PHE A 145 20.62 -5.97 33.98
CA PHE A 145 19.78 -6.89 34.77
C PHE A 145 20.59 -7.80 35.69
N LEU A 146 21.82 -8.19 35.32
CA LEU A 146 22.67 -9.08 36.12
C LEU A 146 23.48 -8.35 37.19
N LEU A 147 23.98 -7.14 36.92
CA LEU A 147 24.79 -6.36 37.87
C LEU A 147 24.14 -6.19 39.26
N PRO A 148 22.81 -5.94 39.36
CA PRO A 148 22.13 -5.85 40.65
C PRO A 148 22.06 -7.20 41.39
N THR A 149 22.16 -8.33 40.67
CA THR A 149 22.14 -9.71 41.23
C THR A 149 23.52 -10.23 41.63
N LEU A 150 24.59 -9.67 41.07
CA LEU A 150 25.98 -10.07 41.35
C LEU A 150 26.51 -9.60 42.74
N GLY A 151 25.65 -9.02 43.57
CA GLY A 151 25.83 -9.07 45.01
C GLY A 151 27.03 -8.29 45.54
N LEU A 152 26.99 -6.95 45.43
CA LEU A 152 27.64 -6.15 46.45
C LEU A 152 26.90 -6.44 47.76
N ARG A 153 27.54 -7.18 48.68
CA ARG A 153 27.04 -7.61 50.02
C ARG A 153 26.70 -6.45 50.98
N ASN A 154 26.44 -5.27 50.45
CA ASN A 154 26.07 -4.10 51.22
C ASN A 154 24.52 -4.01 51.28
N PRO A 155 23.89 -4.06 52.46
CA PRO A 155 22.43 -4.02 52.59
C PRO A 155 21.80 -2.74 52.03
N ARG A 156 22.54 -1.62 51.99
CA ARG A 156 22.08 -0.40 51.28
C ARG A 156 22.01 -0.62 49.76
N PHE A 157 22.98 -1.34 49.21
CA PHE A 157 23.03 -1.67 47.78
C PHE A 157 21.93 -2.66 47.39
N GLU A 158 21.56 -3.58 48.28
CA GLU A 158 20.47 -4.53 48.06
C GLU A 158 19.09 -3.85 47.93
N SER A 159 18.81 -2.85 48.76
CA SER A 159 17.56 -2.09 48.67
C SER A 159 17.47 -1.31 47.34
N ILE A 160 18.58 -0.68 46.95
CA ILE A 160 18.69 0.04 45.68
C ILE A 160 18.57 -0.92 44.50
N SER A 161 19.27 -2.07 44.53
CA SER A 161 19.28 -3.06 43.45
C SER A 161 17.89 -3.63 43.18
N ARG A 162 17.14 -3.98 44.24
CA ARG A 162 15.75 -4.45 44.12
C ARG A 162 14.83 -3.37 43.54
N THR A 163 15.01 -2.12 43.96
CA THR A 163 14.21 -0.99 43.45
C THR A 163 14.51 -0.74 41.97
N VAL A 164 15.78 -0.73 41.59
CA VAL A 164 16.21 -0.59 40.19
C VAL A 164 15.65 -1.72 39.33
N LEU A 165 15.78 -2.98 39.76
CA LEU A 165 15.22 -4.12 39.02
C LEU A 165 13.70 -4.01 38.86
N LYS A 166 12.97 -3.64 39.92
CA LYS A 166 11.51 -3.42 39.84
C LYS A 166 11.17 -2.34 38.81
N VAL A 167 11.87 -1.20 38.83
CA VAL A 167 11.66 -0.12 37.86
C VAL A 167 11.98 -0.58 36.44
N LEU A 168 13.07 -1.33 36.24
CA LEU A 168 13.43 -1.89 34.94
C LEU A 168 12.37 -2.85 34.40
N PHE A 169 11.88 -3.78 35.23
CA PHE A 169 10.80 -4.69 34.83
C PHE A 169 9.51 -3.95 34.48
N ILE A 170 9.14 -2.93 35.26
CA ILE A 170 7.96 -2.10 34.98
C ILE A 170 8.15 -1.35 33.65
N ALA A 171 9.31 -0.73 33.44
CA ALA A 171 9.61 0.01 32.21
C ALA A 171 9.54 -0.90 30.98
N HIS A 172 10.19 -2.07 31.03
CA HIS A 172 10.16 -3.05 29.94
C HIS A 172 8.75 -3.60 29.68
N GLY A 173 7.95 -3.79 30.73
CA GLY A 173 6.54 -4.17 30.61
C GLY A 173 5.73 -3.14 29.84
N ILE A 174 5.89 -1.85 30.18
CA ILE A 174 5.25 -0.73 29.48
C ILE A 174 5.71 -0.68 28.02
N GLU A 175 7.01 -0.79 27.75
CA GLU A 175 7.56 -0.77 26.39
C GLU A 175 7.03 -1.95 25.55
N GLY A 176 6.94 -3.15 26.14
CA GLY A 176 6.33 -4.32 25.49
C GLY A 176 4.87 -4.09 25.13
N THR A 177 4.08 -3.48 26.04
CA THR A 177 2.69 -3.10 25.75
C THR A 177 2.62 -2.06 24.62
N LEU A 178 3.49 -1.04 24.62
CA LEU A 178 3.55 -0.04 23.55
C LEU A 178 3.91 -0.67 22.20
N ALA A 179 4.82 -1.63 22.16
CA ALA A 179 5.16 -2.37 20.95
C ALA A 179 3.96 -3.17 20.42
N LEU A 180 3.24 -3.88 21.30
CA LEU A 180 2.03 -4.61 20.94
C LEU A 180 0.97 -3.68 20.34
N LEU A 181 0.65 -2.58 21.02
CA LEU A 181 -0.32 -1.59 20.54
C LEU A 181 0.11 -0.96 19.21
N THR A 182 1.41 -0.69 19.03
CA THR A 182 1.96 -0.17 17.78
C THR A 182 1.82 -1.18 16.65
N CYS A 183 2.10 -2.46 16.90
CA CYS A 183 1.96 -3.52 15.90
C CYS A 183 0.50 -3.73 15.49
N ILE A 184 -0.42 -3.78 16.46
CA ILE A 184 -1.87 -3.88 16.19
C ILE A 184 -2.36 -2.65 15.44
N GLY A 185 -1.99 -1.45 15.89
CA GLY A 185 -2.41 -0.18 15.27
C GLY A 185 -1.87 0.03 13.85
N ARG A 186 -0.72 -0.57 13.50
CA ARG A 186 -0.21 -0.56 12.11
C ARG A 186 -0.91 -1.59 11.24
N GLY A 187 -1.28 -2.76 11.76
CA GLY A 187 -2.03 -3.77 11.01
C GLY A 187 -1.28 -4.49 9.88
N TRP A 188 0.03 -4.27 9.74
CA TRP A 188 0.83 -4.85 8.65
C TRP A 188 1.65 -6.10 9.04
N TYR A 189 1.71 -6.42 10.33
CA TYR A 189 2.52 -7.53 10.84
C TYR A 189 1.70 -8.82 10.96
N SER A 190 2.31 -9.94 10.60
CA SER A 190 1.76 -11.26 10.90
C SER A 190 1.73 -11.53 12.42
N PRO A 191 0.86 -12.41 12.92
CA PRO A 191 0.81 -12.76 14.35
C PRO A 191 2.17 -13.17 14.92
N ILE A 192 2.98 -13.87 14.12
CA ILE A 192 4.32 -14.30 14.50
C ILE A 192 5.23 -13.09 14.72
N ASN A 193 5.21 -12.11 13.82
CA ASN A 193 6.04 -10.92 13.98
C ASN A 193 5.51 -9.96 15.05
N VAL A 194 4.20 -9.91 15.30
CA VAL A 194 3.64 -9.23 16.48
C VAL A 194 4.22 -9.82 17.76
N ILE A 195 4.25 -11.15 17.88
CA ILE A 195 4.84 -11.84 19.04
C ILE A 195 6.33 -11.54 19.14
N LYS A 196 7.11 -11.65 18.05
CA LYS A 196 8.55 -11.36 18.05
C LYS A 196 8.86 -9.93 18.48
N TRP A 197 8.17 -8.93 17.92
CA TRP A 197 8.34 -7.52 18.29
C TRP A 197 7.99 -7.26 19.75
N THR A 198 6.89 -7.83 20.24
CA THR A 198 6.44 -7.68 21.62
C THR A 198 7.44 -8.30 22.59
N LEU A 199 7.80 -9.59 22.40
CA LEU A 199 8.74 -10.28 23.27
C LEU A 199 10.14 -9.64 23.23
N SER A 200 10.63 -9.29 22.03
CA SER A 200 11.91 -8.60 21.89
C SER A 200 11.92 -7.26 22.62
N THR A 201 10.82 -6.50 22.57
CA THR A 201 10.71 -5.22 23.29
C THR A 201 10.60 -5.43 24.80
N THR A 202 9.87 -6.43 25.27
CA THR A 202 9.84 -6.76 26.70
C THR A 202 11.24 -7.17 27.22
N ILE A 203 12.05 -7.86 26.41
CA ILE A 203 13.38 -8.31 26.85
C ILE A 203 14.43 -7.19 26.72
N PHE A 204 14.45 -6.48 25.60
CA PHE A 204 15.53 -5.53 25.26
C PHE A 204 15.13 -4.04 25.35
N GLY A 205 13.89 -3.78 25.74
CA GLY A 205 13.35 -2.46 26.00
C GLY A 205 13.41 -1.51 24.79
N PHE A 206 13.72 -0.24 25.07
CA PHE A 206 13.83 0.83 24.07
C PHE A 206 14.70 0.50 22.85
N ARG A 207 15.68 -0.41 22.96
CA ARG A 207 16.53 -0.82 21.83
C ARG A 207 15.71 -1.53 20.75
N SER A 208 14.83 -2.45 21.14
CA SER A 208 13.93 -3.13 20.20
C SER A 208 12.81 -2.20 19.73
N LEU A 209 12.25 -1.38 20.63
CA LEU A 209 11.24 -0.37 20.27
C LEU A 209 11.76 0.65 19.23
N GLY A 210 13.04 1.01 19.34
CA GLY A 210 13.73 1.86 18.36
C GLY A 210 13.84 1.21 16.98
N LEU A 211 14.07 -0.12 16.92
CA LEU A 211 14.07 -0.88 15.66
C LEU A 211 12.66 -0.98 15.07
N LEU A 212 11.63 -1.21 15.89
CA LEU A 212 10.22 -1.19 15.45
C LEU A 212 9.83 0.18 14.88
N SER A 213 10.30 1.25 15.53
CA SER A 213 10.09 2.63 15.09
C SER A 213 10.83 2.93 13.78
N LYS A 214 12.08 2.46 13.65
CA LYS A 214 12.87 2.58 12.42
C LYS A 214 12.18 1.88 11.25
N HIS A 215 11.74 0.64 11.45
CA HIS A 215 11.01 -0.10 10.43
C HIS A 215 9.75 0.65 9.98
N GLY A 216 8.98 1.20 10.93
CA GLY A 216 7.79 2.00 10.60
C GLY A 216 8.10 3.29 9.83
N ARG A 217 9.29 3.89 9.99
CA ARG A 217 9.74 5.02 9.16
C ARG A 217 10.13 4.56 7.75
N GLN A 218 10.89 3.47 7.66
CA GLN A 218 11.30 2.88 6.38
C GLN A 218 10.09 2.50 5.51
N VAL A 219 9.06 1.88 6.08
CA VAL A 219 7.82 1.57 5.35
C VAL A 219 7.13 2.84 4.82
N ARG A 220 7.21 3.95 5.55
CA ARG A 220 6.64 5.24 5.13
C ARG A 220 7.55 6.03 4.18
N GLY A 221 8.75 5.53 3.88
CA GLY A 221 9.73 6.24 3.06
C GLY A 221 10.29 7.52 3.70
N VAL A 222 10.37 7.57 5.05
CA VAL A 222 10.86 8.73 5.83
C VAL A 222 12.12 8.40 6.61
#